data_AF-A0A1C3PG98-F1
#
_entry.id   AF-A0A1C3PG98-F1
#
_cell.length_a   1.000
_cell.length_b   1.000
_cell.length_c   1.000
_cell.angle_alpha   90.00
_cell.angle_beta   90.00
_cell.angle_gamma   90.00
#
_symmetry.space_group_name_H-M   'P 1'
#
loop_
_entity.id
_entity.type
_entity.pdbx_description
1 polymer ?
#
loop_
_entity_poly.entity_id
_entity_poly.type
_entity_poly.pdbx_seq_one_letter_code
_entity_poly.pdbx_strand_id
1 'polypeptide(L)'
;MMGTVRTVRTDGNAVTATDGGLLGPLGLLVVLVVADIVVPRINLTGFYGLVPLLASATGAPVATVIVGLAAVAASVVSGAWEDFGSGQHVTACLLVAIQAGVAVYVAVMRLRRERELGRVRAVADVAQRALLPAVPGAVDGIAFAARYLSAAAETLVGGDLYEVVTAPAGTRMIIGDVKGKGLPAVRLTTVVLGAFREAAVVYPEIERVAEACARAVSREAGAEDFVTALIVDIQPDGTLWLISAGHPPPVLLSGDSARPLQITEPSPPLGIAEHFTATTGRWDPGDRLLLFTDGLIEARNSERAFFRLDDHLAALTAVTLDAALDRLVSHVHGHVGGNLHDDLALLIAERLPTLTTRTVESVGTLHGRTAGRL
;
A
#
# COMPACT_ATOMS: atom_id res chain seq x y z
N MET A 1 32.26 -17.63 -10.73
CA MET A 1 31.83 -17.89 -9.35
C MET A 1 30.33 -18.17 -9.40
N MET A 2 29.95 -19.45 -9.38
CA MET A 2 28.57 -19.93 -9.57
C MET A 2 27.73 -19.58 -8.33
N GLY A 3 26.69 -18.77 -8.52
CA GLY A 3 25.71 -18.42 -7.50
C GLY A 3 24.52 -19.38 -7.55
N THR A 4 24.39 -20.18 -6.49
CA THR A 4 23.38 -21.22 -6.26
C THR A 4 21.97 -20.62 -6.21
N VAL A 5 21.11 -21.03 -7.15
CA VAL A 5 19.67 -20.73 -7.12
C VAL A 5 19.03 -21.56 -6.00
N ARG A 6 18.62 -20.89 -4.92
CA ARG A 6 17.80 -21.49 -3.85
C ARG A 6 16.38 -21.68 -4.39
N THR A 7 15.99 -22.94 -4.56
CA THR A 7 14.61 -23.34 -4.81
C THR A 7 13.76 -23.05 -3.57
N VAL A 8 12.82 -22.11 -3.71
CA VAL A 8 11.78 -21.86 -2.71
C VAL A 8 10.83 -23.06 -2.74
N ARG A 9 10.86 -23.84 -1.67
CA ARG A 9 9.94 -24.92 -1.38
C ARG A 9 8.55 -24.33 -1.20
N THR A 10 7.66 -24.56 -2.16
CA THR A 10 6.23 -24.29 -2.01
C THR A 10 5.65 -25.36 -1.11
N ASP A 11 5.65 -25.12 0.20
CA ASP A 11 4.84 -25.92 1.11
C ASP A 11 3.37 -25.64 0.78
N GLY A 12 2.72 -26.65 0.18
CA GLY A 12 1.32 -26.64 -0.12
C GLY A 12 0.53 -26.59 1.18
N ASN A 13 0.05 -25.39 1.53
CA ASN A 13 -0.99 -25.23 2.52
C ASN A 13 -2.27 -25.86 1.98
N ALA A 14 -2.50 -27.12 2.37
CA ALA A 14 -3.82 -27.69 2.44
C ALA A 14 -4.62 -26.83 3.44
N VAL A 15 -5.32 -25.82 2.92
CA VAL A 15 -6.29 -25.04 3.69
C VAL A 15 -7.35 -26.01 4.18
N THR A 16 -7.25 -26.39 5.45
CA THR A 16 -8.25 -27.19 6.16
C THR A 16 -9.58 -26.45 6.11
N ALA A 17 -10.58 -27.08 5.48
CA ALA A 17 -11.92 -26.55 5.25
C ALA A 17 -12.81 -26.52 6.52
N THR A 18 -12.21 -26.28 7.68
CA THR A 18 -12.81 -26.32 9.01
C THR A 18 -12.36 -25.02 9.67
N ASP A 19 -13.21 -24.03 9.95
CA ASP A 19 -14.12 -24.14 11.09
C ASP A 19 -15.42 -23.29 10.99
N GLY A 20 -15.63 -22.50 9.93
CA GLY A 20 -16.83 -21.64 9.84
C GLY A 20 -17.90 -22.07 8.82
N GLY A 21 -17.48 -22.58 7.66
CA GLY A 21 -18.37 -22.69 6.48
C GLY A 21 -19.22 -23.96 6.39
N LEU A 22 -18.94 -24.98 7.21
CA LEU A 22 -19.63 -26.28 7.19
C LEU A 22 -20.50 -26.51 8.43
N LEU A 23 -19.98 -26.20 9.62
CA LEU A 23 -20.64 -26.50 10.89
C LEU A 23 -21.94 -25.73 11.07
N GLY A 24 -21.97 -24.43 10.73
CA GLY A 24 -23.16 -23.59 10.83
C GLY A 24 -24.32 -24.10 9.96
N PRO A 25 -24.12 -24.27 8.64
CA PRO A 25 -25.15 -24.82 7.76
C PRO A 25 -25.60 -26.23 8.15
N LEU A 26 -24.67 -27.16 8.44
CA LEU A 26 -25.07 -28.51 8.85
C LEU A 26 -25.87 -28.52 10.16
N GLY A 27 -25.51 -27.68 11.13
CA GLY A 27 -26.29 -27.49 12.35
C GLY A 27 -27.72 -27.00 12.06
N LEU A 28 -27.88 -26.03 11.16
CA LEU A 28 -29.19 -25.56 10.71
C LEU A 28 -30.01 -26.67 10.04
N LEU A 29 -29.38 -27.53 9.22
CA LEU A 29 -30.06 -28.67 8.60
C LEU A 29 -30.61 -29.64 9.65
N VAL A 30 -29.80 -29.97 10.66
CA VAL A 30 -30.25 -30.83 11.77
C VAL A 30 -31.44 -30.21 12.50
N VAL A 31 -31.40 -28.91 12.79
CA VAL A 31 -32.51 -28.20 13.45
C VAL A 31 -33.79 -28.27 12.60
N LEU A 32 -33.68 -28.06 11.28
CA LEU A 32 -34.83 -28.14 10.38
C LEU A 32 -35.43 -29.55 10.33
N VAL A 33 -34.58 -30.59 10.24
CA VAL A 33 -35.04 -31.99 10.24
C VAL A 33 -35.72 -32.36 11.57
N VAL A 34 -35.14 -31.95 12.70
CA VAL A 34 -35.75 -32.21 14.03
C VAL A 34 -37.08 -31.48 14.16
N ALA A 35 -37.17 -30.22 13.72
CA ALA A 35 -38.42 -29.45 13.76
C ALA A 35 -39.51 -30.08 12.89
N ASP A 36 -39.15 -30.60 11.71
CA ASP A 36 -40.04 -31.28 10.78
C ASP A 36 -40.65 -32.56 11.39
N ILE A 37 -39.85 -33.33 12.13
CA ILE A 37 -40.32 -34.53 12.85
C ILE A 37 -41.24 -34.18 14.03
N VAL A 38 -40.92 -33.11 14.78
CA VAL A 38 -41.64 -32.74 16.01
C VAL A 38 -42.95 -32.01 15.73
N VAL A 39 -43.08 -31.33 14.58
CA VAL A 39 -44.24 -30.50 14.21
C VAL A 39 -44.97 -31.08 12.98
N PRO A 40 -45.67 -32.21 13.11
CA PRO A 40 -46.22 -32.98 11.97
C PRO A 40 -47.37 -32.31 11.20
N ARG A 41 -47.76 -31.08 11.58
CA ARG A 41 -48.82 -30.31 10.90
C ARG A 41 -48.30 -29.33 9.85
N ILE A 42 -46.98 -29.10 9.80
CA ILE A 42 -46.34 -28.13 8.91
C ILE A 42 -45.26 -28.87 8.13
N ASN A 43 -45.34 -28.89 6.80
CA ASN A 43 -44.30 -29.47 5.96
C ASN A 43 -43.10 -28.49 5.90
N LEU A 44 -41.96 -28.88 6.48
CA LEU A 44 -40.75 -28.06 6.49
C LEU A 44 -39.69 -28.54 5.49
N THR A 45 -39.91 -29.66 4.79
CA THR A 45 -38.96 -30.23 3.83
C THR A 45 -38.48 -29.22 2.79
N GLY A 46 -39.36 -28.37 2.27
CA GLY A 46 -39.00 -27.32 1.30
C GLY A 46 -37.99 -26.28 1.82
N PHE A 47 -37.86 -26.12 3.15
CA PHE A 47 -36.91 -25.18 3.75
C PHE A 47 -35.49 -25.75 3.86
N TYR A 48 -35.29 -27.06 3.65
CA TYR A 48 -33.94 -27.66 3.71
C TYR A 48 -33.01 -27.05 2.65
N GLY A 49 -33.54 -26.56 1.53
CA GLY A 49 -32.74 -25.89 0.51
C GLY A 49 -32.24 -24.49 0.88
N LEU A 50 -32.68 -23.90 2.01
CA LEU A 50 -32.04 -22.69 2.57
C LEU A 50 -30.64 -22.98 3.10
N VAL A 51 -30.37 -24.22 3.50
CA VAL A 51 -29.09 -24.65 4.07
C VAL A 51 -27.93 -24.51 3.08
N PRO A 52 -27.98 -25.08 1.86
CA PRO A 52 -26.92 -24.88 0.88
C PRO A 52 -26.79 -23.42 0.46
N LEU A 53 -27.87 -22.63 0.45
CA LEU A 53 -27.79 -21.19 0.18
C LEU A 53 -26.94 -20.46 1.24
N LEU A 54 -27.12 -20.78 2.52
CA LEU A 54 -26.29 -20.25 3.60
C LEU A 54 -24.82 -20.68 3.47
N ALA A 55 -24.57 -21.96 3.12
CA ALA A 55 -23.22 -22.46 2.85
C ALA A 55 -22.57 -21.75 1.65
N SER A 56 -23.36 -21.38 0.64
CA SER A 56 -22.90 -20.62 -0.53
C SER A 56 -22.54 -19.16 -0.23
N ALA A 57 -22.98 -18.63 0.91
CA ALA A 57 -22.61 -17.28 1.34
C ALA A 57 -21.33 -17.27 2.18
N THR A 58 -21.06 -18.34 2.92
CA THR A 58 -20.05 -18.34 4.01
C THR A 58 -18.90 -19.33 3.79
N GLY A 59 -19.07 -20.33 2.92
CA GLY A 59 -18.14 -21.44 2.76
C GLY A 59 -17.56 -21.56 1.35
N ALA A 60 -16.57 -22.45 1.21
CA ALA A 60 -16.00 -22.82 -0.08
C ALA A 60 -17.04 -23.55 -0.96
N PRO A 61 -16.91 -23.54 -2.30
CA PRO A 61 -17.85 -24.24 -3.17
C PRO A 61 -17.96 -25.74 -2.89
N VAL A 62 -16.86 -26.39 -2.49
CA VAL A 62 -16.86 -27.81 -2.09
C VAL A 62 -17.75 -28.04 -0.87
N ALA A 63 -17.68 -27.17 0.14
CA ALA A 63 -18.56 -27.21 1.30
C ALA A 63 -20.03 -27.01 0.90
N THR A 64 -20.32 -26.08 -0.01
CA THR A 64 -21.68 -25.86 -0.53
C THR A 64 -22.23 -27.08 -1.25
N VAL A 65 -21.40 -27.78 -2.03
CA VAL A 65 -21.78 -29.05 -2.69
C VAL A 65 -22.11 -30.12 -1.66
N ILE A 66 -21.26 -30.31 -0.65
CA ILE A 66 -21.48 -31.31 0.42
C ILE A 66 -22.80 -31.04 1.15
N VAL A 67 -23.01 -29.78 1.56
CA VAL A 67 -24.24 -29.36 2.26
C VAL A 67 -25.47 -29.49 1.36
N GLY A 68 -25.37 -29.15 0.08
CA GLY A 68 -26.46 -29.30 -0.89
C GLY A 68 -26.85 -30.76 -1.10
N LEU A 69 -25.87 -31.66 -1.23
CA LEU A 69 -26.12 -33.10 -1.32
C LEU A 69 -26.77 -33.64 -0.04
N ALA A 70 -26.32 -33.18 1.14
CA ALA A 70 -26.92 -33.56 2.41
C ALA A 70 -28.38 -33.09 2.54
N ALA A 71 -28.68 -31.85 2.11
CA ALA A 71 -30.05 -31.32 2.13
C ALA A 71 -30.99 -32.08 1.19
N VAL A 72 -30.53 -32.43 -0.02
CA VAL A 72 -31.29 -33.26 -0.97
C VAL A 72 -31.50 -34.67 -0.44
N ALA A 73 -30.49 -35.28 0.19
CA ALA A 73 -30.64 -36.59 0.82
C ALA A 73 -31.66 -36.54 1.97
N ALA A 74 -31.57 -35.52 2.83
CA ALA A 74 -32.53 -35.31 3.93
C ALA A 74 -33.96 -35.11 3.41
N SER A 75 -34.15 -34.37 2.31
CA SER A 75 -35.49 -34.17 1.73
C SER A 75 -36.08 -35.46 1.15
N VAL A 76 -35.27 -36.41 0.70
CA VAL A 76 -35.77 -37.71 0.23
C VAL A 76 -36.13 -38.61 1.42
N VAL A 77 -35.36 -38.53 2.51
CA VAL A 77 -35.59 -39.30 3.74
C VAL A 77 -36.83 -38.80 4.49
N SER A 78 -37.21 -37.52 4.35
CA SER A 78 -38.38 -36.97 5.06
C SER A 78 -39.70 -37.62 4.67
N GLY A 79 -39.79 -38.21 3.47
CA GLY A 79 -40.90 -39.09 3.10
C GLY A 79 -41.09 -40.32 4.01
N ALA A 80 -40.20 -40.61 4.97
CA ALA A 80 -40.43 -41.64 5.98
C ALA A 80 -41.40 -41.21 7.10
N TRP A 81 -41.50 -39.90 7.38
CA TRP A 81 -42.46 -39.32 8.34
C TRP A 81 -43.51 -38.44 7.66
N GLU A 82 -43.30 -38.06 6.39
CA GLU A 82 -44.31 -37.53 5.49
C GLU A 82 -44.94 -38.65 4.63
N ASP A 83 -46.00 -38.34 3.88
CA ASP A 83 -46.53 -39.27 2.88
C ASP A 83 -45.55 -39.41 1.70
N PHE A 84 -44.77 -40.50 1.71
CA PHE A 84 -43.78 -40.81 0.68
C PHE A 84 -44.40 -40.81 -0.73
N GLY A 85 -43.77 -40.07 -1.64
CA GLY A 85 -44.20 -40.00 -3.05
C GLY A 85 -45.48 -39.18 -3.28
N SER A 86 -46.02 -38.52 -2.26
CA SER A 86 -47.10 -37.55 -2.44
C SER A 86 -46.66 -36.39 -3.34
N GLY A 87 -47.60 -35.74 -4.03
CA GLY A 87 -47.29 -34.58 -4.89
C GLY A 87 -46.62 -33.44 -4.12
N GLN A 88 -46.91 -33.29 -2.82
CA GLN A 88 -46.26 -32.31 -1.95
C GLN A 88 -44.80 -32.69 -1.66
N HIS A 89 -44.53 -33.94 -1.29
CA HIS A 89 -43.17 -34.44 -1.03
C HIS A 89 -42.27 -34.36 -2.29
N VAL A 90 -42.80 -34.77 -3.45
CA VAL A 90 -42.09 -34.65 -4.74
C VAL A 90 -41.77 -33.18 -5.05
N THR A 91 -42.73 -32.28 -4.84
CA THR A 91 -42.53 -30.83 -5.04
C THR A 91 -41.45 -30.27 -4.12
N ALA A 92 -41.43 -30.70 -2.85
CA ALA A 92 -40.43 -30.26 -1.87
C ALA A 92 -39.02 -30.76 -2.24
N CYS A 93 -38.87 -32.03 -2.61
CA CYS A 93 -37.59 -32.58 -3.10
C CYS A 93 -37.06 -31.82 -4.33
N LEU A 94 -37.94 -31.51 -5.30
CA LEU A 94 -37.57 -30.73 -6.48
C LEU A 94 -37.13 -29.31 -6.11
N LEU A 95 -37.84 -28.65 -5.19
CA LEU A 95 -37.48 -27.33 -4.69
C LEU A 95 -36.10 -27.32 -4.03
N VAL A 96 -35.83 -28.28 -3.14
CA VAL A 96 -34.53 -28.42 -2.46
C VAL A 96 -33.41 -28.69 -3.47
N ALA A 97 -33.64 -29.55 -4.46
CA ALA A 97 -32.67 -29.83 -5.52
C ALA A 97 -32.35 -28.59 -6.36
N ILE A 98 -33.36 -27.80 -6.73
CA ILE A 98 -33.18 -26.54 -7.46
C ILE A 98 -32.39 -25.53 -6.62
N GLN A 99 -32.75 -25.35 -5.34
CA GLN A 99 -32.06 -24.44 -4.42
C GLN A 99 -30.61 -24.87 -4.20
N ALA A 100 -30.32 -26.17 -4.08
CA ALA A 100 -28.96 -26.70 -4.00
C ALA A 100 -28.15 -26.41 -5.28
N GLY A 101 -28.76 -26.58 -6.47
CA GLY A 101 -28.14 -26.22 -7.75
C GLY A 101 -27.80 -24.72 -7.84
N VAL A 102 -28.74 -23.85 -7.45
CA VAL A 102 -28.53 -22.39 -7.38
C VAL A 102 -27.41 -22.03 -6.40
N ALA A 103 -27.41 -22.63 -5.21
CA ALA A 103 -26.37 -22.41 -4.21
C ALA A 103 -24.97 -22.76 -4.73
N VAL A 104 -24.82 -23.90 -5.40
CA VAL A 104 -23.53 -24.30 -6.01
C VAL A 104 -23.13 -23.31 -7.11
N TYR A 105 -24.07 -22.91 -7.97
CA TYR A 105 -23.80 -21.89 -9.00
C TYR A 105 -23.31 -20.57 -8.40
N VAL A 106 -23.99 -20.06 -7.36
CA VAL A 106 -23.60 -18.84 -6.63
C VAL A 106 -22.21 -18.99 -6.02
N ALA A 107 -21.92 -20.10 -5.34
CA ALA A 107 -20.61 -20.33 -4.72
C ALA A 107 -19.47 -20.38 -5.77
N VAL A 108 -19.69 -21.04 -6.90
CA VAL A 108 -18.71 -21.11 -8.00
C VAL A 108 -18.50 -19.73 -8.63
N MET A 109 -19.57 -18.97 -8.88
CA MET A 109 -19.46 -17.60 -9.42
C MET A 109 -18.73 -16.67 -8.47
N ARG A 110 -19.01 -16.77 -7.16
CA ARG A 110 -18.32 -16.00 -6.12
C ARG A 110 -16.82 -16.28 -6.13
N LEU A 111 -16.42 -17.56 -6.12
CA LEU A 111 -15.01 -17.95 -6.16
C LEU A 111 -14.31 -17.50 -7.46
N ARG A 112 -15.01 -17.54 -8.61
CA ARG A 112 -14.46 -17.01 -9.87
C ARG A 112 -14.19 -15.52 -9.78
N ARG A 113 -15.15 -14.73 -9.26
CA ARG A 113 -15.00 -13.28 -9.06
C ARG A 113 -13.87 -12.97 -8.09
N GLU A 114 -13.80 -13.67 -6.95
CA GLU A 114 -12.72 -13.52 -5.97
C GLU A 114 -11.34 -13.78 -6.60
N ARG A 115 -11.21 -14.84 -7.42
CA ARG A 115 -9.96 -15.17 -8.12
C ARG A 115 -9.60 -14.14 -9.19
N GLU A 116 -10.58 -13.68 -9.96
CA GLU A 116 -10.38 -12.65 -10.98
C GLU A 116 -9.91 -11.34 -10.35
N LEU A 117 -10.58 -10.89 -9.29
CA LEU A 117 -10.17 -9.73 -8.50
C LEU A 117 -8.77 -9.92 -7.91
N GLY A 118 -8.47 -11.09 -7.37
CA GLY A 118 -7.13 -11.42 -6.86
C GLY A 118 -6.05 -11.33 -7.95
N ARG A 119 -6.34 -11.81 -9.17
CA ARG A 119 -5.41 -11.73 -10.30
C ARG A 119 -5.18 -10.30 -10.78
N VAL A 120 -6.25 -9.49 -10.91
CA VAL A 120 -6.13 -8.08 -11.28
C VAL A 120 -5.32 -7.31 -10.24
N ARG A 121 -5.57 -7.56 -8.93
CA ARG A 121 -4.79 -6.97 -7.84
C ARG A 121 -3.31 -7.32 -7.92
N ALA A 122 -2.97 -8.59 -8.12
CA ALA A 122 -1.58 -9.03 -8.21
C ALA A 122 -0.83 -8.40 -9.40
N VAL A 123 -1.48 -8.31 -10.57
CA VAL A 123 -0.88 -7.66 -11.74
C VAL A 123 -0.66 -6.17 -11.50
N ALA A 124 -1.64 -5.50 -10.90
CA ALA A 124 -1.53 -4.07 -10.64
C ALA A 124 -0.46 -3.77 -9.56
N ASP A 125 -0.28 -4.61 -8.54
CA ASP A 125 0.78 -4.46 -7.52
C ASP A 125 2.17 -4.57 -8.14
N VAL A 126 2.36 -5.56 -9.03
CA VAL A 126 3.59 -5.68 -9.82
C VAL A 126 3.80 -4.46 -10.73
N ALA A 127 2.75 -3.98 -11.38
CA ALA A 127 2.84 -2.79 -12.25
C ALA A 127 3.21 -1.52 -11.45
N GLN A 128 2.59 -1.28 -10.30
CA GLN A 128 2.91 -0.13 -9.45
C GLN A 128 4.35 -0.17 -8.96
N ARG A 129 4.82 -1.33 -8.47
CA ARG A 129 6.23 -1.49 -8.07
C ARG A 129 7.22 -1.29 -9.21
N ALA A 130 6.83 -1.63 -10.44
CA ALA A 130 7.64 -1.36 -11.63
C ALA A 130 7.63 0.13 -12.05
N LEU A 131 6.63 0.90 -11.62
CA LEU A 131 6.51 2.33 -11.92
C LEU A 131 7.26 3.22 -10.92
N LEU A 132 7.39 2.79 -9.67
CA LEU A 132 8.18 3.49 -8.64
C LEU A 132 9.67 3.30 -8.93
N PRO A 133 10.41 4.37 -9.28
CA PRO A 133 11.83 4.25 -9.61
C PRO A 133 12.65 3.82 -8.40
N ALA A 134 13.74 3.09 -8.66
CA ALA A 134 14.76 2.87 -7.64
C ALA A 134 15.41 4.21 -7.29
N VAL A 135 15.35 4.60 -6.02
CA VAL A 135 16.02 5.82 -5.53
C VAL A 135 17.53 5.62 -5.58
N PRO A 136 18.31 6.58 -6.09
CA PRO A 136 19.78 6.48 -6.08
C PRO A 136 20.29 6.38 -4.65
N GLY A 137 21.26 5.50 -4.36
CA GLY A 137 21.83 5.40 -3.01
C GLY A 137 22.53 6.69 -2.56
N ALA A 138 23.23 7.35 -3.49
CA ALA A 138 23.71 8.71 -3.30
C ALA A 138 23.94 9.42 -4.64
N VAL A 139 23.65 10.73 -4.71
CA VAL A 139 23.95 11.62 -5.85
C VAL A 139 24.12 13.06 -5.34
N ASP A 140 24.99 13.85 -5.98
CA ASP A 140 25.25 15.27 -5.65
C ASP A 140 25.56 15.57 -4.17
N GLY A 141 26.24 14.65 -3.49
CA GLY A 141 26.56 14.79 -2.07
C GLY A 141 25.36 14.56 -1.15
N ILE A 142 24.34 13.86 -1.63
CA ILE A 142 23.13 13.51 -0.89
C ILE A 142 22.98 11.99 -0.91
N ALA A 143 22.79 11.37 0.24
CA ALA A 143 22.43 9.96 0.36
C ALA A 143 20.92 9.81 0.49
N PHE A 144 20.35 8.74 -0.05
CA PHE A 144 18.91 8.50 0.01
C PHE A 144 18.59 7.06 0.42
N ALA A 145 17.42 6.87 1.03
CA ALA A 145 16.76 5.57 1.15
C ALA A 145 15.25 5.74 1.03
N ALA A 146 14.56 4.69 0.60
CA ALA A 146 13.11 4.68 0.53
C ALA A 146 12.53 3.35 1.01
N ARG A 147 11.28 3.40 1.49
CA ARG A 147 10.46 2.23 1.79
C ARG A 147 9.07 2.47 1.25
N TYR A 148 8.52 1.43 0.62
CA TYR A 148 7.15 1.41 0.17
C TYR A 148 6.47 0.15 0.70
N LEU A 149 5.34 0.32 1.37
CA LEU A 149 4.55 -0.74 1.95
C LEU A 149 3.13 -0.60 1.43
N SER A 150 2.67 -1.62 0.71
CA SER A 150 1.28 -1.65 0.26
C SER A 150 0.38 -2.24 1.36
N ALA A 151 -0.80 -1.67 1.53
CA ALA A 151 -1.83 -2.21 2.41
C ALA A 151 -2.30 -3.59 1.92
N ALA A 152 -1.79 -4.65 2.56
CA ALA A 152 -2.17 -6.03 2.27
C ALA A 152 -3.43 -6.43 3.06
N ALA A 153 -4.59 -6.42 2.41
CA ALA A 153 -5.68 -7.38 2.65
C ALA A 153 -6.89 -7.16 1.71
N GLU A 154 -7.27 -5.90 1.43
CA GLU A 154 -8.58 -5.63 0.83
C GLU A 154 -8.61 -4.48 -0.20
N THR A 155 -7.54 -3.69 -0.26
CA THR A 155 -7.44 -2.50 -1.11
C THR A 155 -6.84 -2.82 -2.48
N LEU A 156 -7.41 -2.21 -3.51
CA LEU A 156 -6.75 -2.10 -4.80
C LEU A 156 -5.44 -1.30 -4.59
N VAL A 157 -4.36 -1.75 -5.24
CA VAL A 157 -3.10 -1.02 -5.55
C VAL A 157 -3.20 0.49 -5.35
N GLY A 158 -2.41 1.08 -4.46
CA GLY A 158 -2.66 2.46 -4.03
C GLY A 158 -2.04 3.54 -4.91
N GLY A 159 -2.14 4.76 -4.41
CA GLY A 159 -1.83 6.02 -5.10
C GLY A 159 -0.49 6.63 -4.73
N ASP A 160 0.21 6.07 -3.75
CA ASP A 160 1.48 6.57 -3.25
C ASP A 160 2.56 6.60 -4.35
N LEU A 161 3.26 7.73 -4.43
CA LEU A 161 4.32 7.99 -5.39
C LEU A 161 5.50 8.68 -4.74
N TYR A 162 6.70 8.39 -5.23
CA TYR A 162 7.89 9.17 -4.94
C TYR A 162 8.90 9.04 -6.07
N GLU A 163 9.75 10.04 -6.22
CA GLU A 163 10.88 10.01 -7.16
C GLU A 163 11.96 11.03 -6.78
N VAL A 164 13.19 10.75 -7.19
CA VAL A 164 14.34 11.65 -7.09
C VAL A 164 14.92 11.87 -8.48
N VAL A 165 15.06 13.13 -8.88
CA VAL A 165 15.60 13.55 -10.19
C VAL A 165 16.74 14.51 -9.97
N THR A 166 17.89 14.21 -10.57
CA THR A 166 19.00 15.17 -10.66
C THR A 166 18.77 16.10 -11.83
N ALA A 167 18.71 17.40 -11.55
CA ALA A 167 18.51 18.45 -12.54
C ALA A 167 19.70 19.43 -12.56
N PRO A 168 19.88 20.24 -13.62
CA PRO A 168 20.93 21.25 -13.66
C PRO A 168 20.86 22.26 -12.51
N ALA A 169 19.66 22.54 -12.01
CA ALA A 169 19.42 23.45 -10.90
C ALA A 169 19.71 22.84 -9.51
N GLY A 170 19.78 21.51 -9.38
CA GLY A 170 19.86 20.83 -8.09
C GLY A 170 19.23 19.44 -8.13
N THR A 171 19.24 18.76 -6.99
CA THR A 171 18.52 17.48 -6.85
C THR A 171 17.10 17.74 -6.38
N ARG A 172 16.12 17.20 -7.09
CA ARG A 172 14.70 17.40 -6.84
C ARG A 172 14.04 16.10 -6.42
N MET A 173 13.09 16.19 -5.50
CA MET A 173 12.31 15.08 -5.01
C MET A 173 10.83 15.39 -5.10
N ILE A 174 10.03 14.36 -5.33
CA ILE A 174 8.59 14.40 -5.16
C ILE A 174 8.17 13.22 -4.29
N ILE A 175 7.23 13.44 -3.39
CA ILE A 175 6.42 12.40 -2.75
C ILE A 175 4.97 12.83 -2.82
N GLY A 176 4.03 11.89 -2.86
CA GLY A 176 2.63 12.21 -2.90
C GLY A 176 1.73 11.00 -2.77
N ASP A 177 0.44 11.27 -2.63
CA ASP A 177 -0.62 10.26 -2.70
C ASP A 177 -1.73 10.74 -3.65
N VAL A 178 -2.17 9.82 -4.51
CA VAL A 178 -3.28 10.02 -5.42
C VAL A 178 -4.57 9.64 -4.73
N LYS A 179 -5.53 10.57 -4.72
CA LYS A 179 -6.88 10.29 -4.20
C LYS A 179 -7.51 9.11 -4.95
N GLY A 180 -7.88 8.08 -4.21
CA GLY A 180 -8.52 6.88 -4.74
C GLY A 180 -7.56 5.70 -4.83
N LYS A 181 -8.03 4.56 -5.35
CA LYS A 181 -7.26 3.32 -5.38
C LYS A 181 -7.46 2.57 -6.70
N GLY A 182 -6.54 1.67 -7.00
CA GLY A 182 -6.54 0.81 -8.17
C GLY A 182 -6.01 1.46 -9.44
N LEU A 183 -6.38 0.88 -10.58
CA LEU A 183 -5.83 1.26 -11.88
C LEU A 183 -5.95 2.77 -12.22
N PRO A 184 -7.04 3.48 -11.86
CA PRO A 184 -7.08 4.93 -12.03
C PRO A 184 -5.99 5.69 -11.26
N ALA A 185 -5.72 5.29 -10.01
CA ALA A 185 -4.69 5.90 -9.19
C ALA A 185 -3.28 5.63 -9.76
N VAL A 186 -3.02 4.41 -10.23
CA VAL A 186 -1.77 4.03 -10.91
C VAL A 186 -1.53 4.86 -12.18
N ARG A 187 -2.60 5.14 -12.95
CA ARG A 187 -2.51 5.96 -14.15
C ARG A 187 -2.11 7.40 -13.81
N LEU A 188 -2.79 8.02 -12.84
CA LEU A 188 -2.47 9.38 -12.39
C LEU A 188 -1.06 9.47 -11.78
N THR A 189 -0.64 8.47 -11.01
CA THR A 189 0.74 8.35 -10.51
C THR A 189 1.74 8.43 -11.66
N THR A 190 1.52 7.67 -12.73
CA THR A 190 2.40 7.68 -13.92
C THR A 190 2.42 9.05 -14.60
N VAL A 191 1.28 9.72 -14.69
CA VAL A 191 1.17 11.07 -15.26
C VAL A 191 1.94 12.09 -14.44
N VAL A 192 1.79 12.07 -13.12
CA VAL A 192 2.50 12.98 -12.21
C VAL A 192 4.00 12.75 -12.28
N LEU A 193 4.46 11.51 -12.15
CA LEU A 193 5.88 11.19 -12.21
C LEU A 193 6.50 11.53 -13.59
N GLY A 194 5.77 11.26 -14.68
CA GLY A 194 6.20 11.66 -16.02
C GLY A 194 6.35 13.18 -16.17
N ALA A 195 5.35 13.94 -15.73
CA ALA A 195 5.38 15.40 -15.76
C ALA A 195 6.47 15.97 -14.85
N PHE A 196 6.66 15.38 -13.67
CA PHE A 196 7.71 15.77 -12.74
C PHE A 196 9.09 15.56 -13.34
N ARG A 197 9.38 14.39 -13.91
CA ARG A 197 10.68 14.09 -14.55
C ARG A 197 11.04 15.10 -15.63
N GLU A 198 10.09 15.42 -16.50
CA GLU A 198 10.30 16.40 -17.56
C GLU A 198 10.49 17.81 -17.00
N ALA A 199 9.55 18.26 -16.18
CA ALA A 199 9.54 19.61 -15.64
C ALA A 199 10.73 19.89 -14.72
N ALA A 200 11.17 18.88 -13.96
CA ALA A 200 12.32 18.96 -13.07
C ALA A 200 13.61 19.28 -13.85
N VAL A 201 13.74 18.85 -15.10
CA VAL A 201 14.92 19.15 -15.94
C VAL A 201 14.74 20.46 -16.70
N VAL A 202 13.51 20.75 -17.14
CA VAL A 202 13.21 21.89 -18.03
C VAL A 202 13.16 23.23 -17.30
N TYR A 203 12.53 23.29 -16.13
CA TYR A 203 12.27 24.55 -15.43
C TYR A 203 13.23 24.79 -14.27
N PRO A 204 13.93 25.93 -14.20
CA PRO A 204 14.75 26.28 -13.04
C PRO A 204 13.93 26.53 -11.77
N GLU A 205 12.72 27.09 -11.89
CA GLU A 205 11.87 27.44 -10.75
C GLU A 205 11.01 26.25 -10.30
N ILE A 206 11.01 25.93 -9.01
CA ILE A 206 10.26 24.80 -8.44
C ILE A 206 8.74 25.00 -8.58
N GLU A 207 8.26 26.24 -8.54
CA GLU A 207 6.85 26.61 -8.76
C GLU A 207 6.39 26.14 -10.14
N ARG A 208 7.20 26.38 -11.17
CA ARG A 208 6.90 25.95 -12.55
C ARG A 208 6.87 24.44 -12.70
N VAL A 209 7.65 23.72 -11.89
CA VAL A 209 7.60 22.25 -11.80
C VAL A 209 6.25 21.80 -11.22
N ALA A 210 5.83 22.39 -10.09
CA ALA A 210 4.55 22.07 -9.46
C ALA A 210 3.37 22.39 -10.40
N GLU A 211 3.39 23.56 -11.04
CA GLU A 211 2.36 23.96 -12.02
C GLU A 211 2.30 23.00 -13.22
N ALA A 212 3.45 22.50 -13.70
CA ALA A 212 3.49 21.52 -14.78
C ALA A 212 2.87 20.18 -14.37
N CYS A 213 3.16 19.72 -13.15
CA CYS A 213 2.54 18.54 -12.57
C CYS A 213 1.03 18.72 -12.40
N ALA A 214 0.60 19.87 -11.86
CA ALA A 214 -0.81 20.19 -11.68
C ALA A 214 -1.56 20.20 -13.03
N ARG A 215 -1.01 20.85 -14.07
CA ARG A 215 -1.59 20.83 -15.42
C ARG A 215 -1.67 19.42 -16.01
N ALA A 216 -0.70 18.56 -15.73
CA ALA A 216 -0.73 17.17 -16.18
C ALA A 216 -1.85 16.38 -15.50
N VAL A 217 -2.01 16.54 -14.18
CA VAL A 217 -3.13 15.96 -13.43
C VAL A 217 -4.46 16.48 -13.96
N SER A 218 -4.66 17.80 -14.08
CA SER A 218 -5.93 18.38 -14.54
C SER A 218 -6.36 17.93 -15.95
N ARG A 219 -5.42 17.49 -16.81
CA ARG A 219 -5.74 16.95 -18.14
C ARG A 219 -6.25 15.51 -18.12
N GLU A 220 -5.81 14.71 -17.15
CA GLU A 220 -6.09 13.27 -17.07
C GLU A 220 -7.11 12.93 -15.97
N ALA A 221 -7.19 13.75 -14.93
CA ALA A 221 -8.05 13.56 -13.78
C ALA A 221 -9.53 13.66 -14.15
N GLY A 222 -10.36 12.81 -13.53
CA GLY A 222 -11.79 13.06 -13.46
C GLY A 222 -12.10 14.31 -12.63
N ALA A 223 -13.35 14.77 -12.65
CA ALA A 223 -13.77 16.01 -11.97
C ALA A 223 -13.48 16.06 -10.46
N GLU A 224 -13.22 14.92 -9.82
CA GLU A 224 -12.93 14.81 -8.40
C GLU A 224 -11.57 14.17 -8.07
N ASP A 225 -10.73 13.86 -9.07
CA ASP A 225 -9.44 13.23 -8.83
C ASP A 225 -8.36 14.29 -8.61
N PHE A 226 -7.54 14.10 -7.58
CA PHE A 226 -6.45 15.01 -7.24
C PHE A 226 -5.27 14.23 -6.65
N VAL A 227 -4.12 14.89 -6.58
CA VAL A 227 -2.90 14.29 -6.03
C VAL A 227 -2.35 15.23 -4.97
N THR A 228 -2.22 14.75 -3.73
CA THR A 228 -1.44 15.46 -2.73
C THR A 228 0.02 15.24 -3.03
N ALA A 229 0.84 16.29 -2.99
CA ALA A 229 2.27 16.14 -3.24
C ALA A 229 3.11 17.14 -2.45
N LEU A 230 4.30 16.70 -2.06
CA LEU A 230 5.37 17.56 -1.59
C LEU A 230 6.52 17.47 -2.60
N ILE A 231 6.90 18.63 -3.16
CA ILE A 231 8.04 18.77 -4.06
C ILE A 231 9.15 19.50 -3.32
N VAL A 232 10.36 18.96 -3.38
CA VAL A 232 11.55 19.53 -2.73
C VAL A 232 12.63 19.75 -3.77
N ASP A 233 13.19 20.94 -3.82
CA ASP A 233 14.38 21.27 -4.61
C ASP A 233 15.54 21.55 -3.66
N ILE A 234 16.59 20.75 -3.80
CA ILE A 234 17.80 20.81 -3.00
C ILE A 234 18.90 21.48 -3.82
N GLN A 235 19.27 22.68 -3.39
CA GLN A 235 20.34 23.45 -4.01
C GLN A 235 21.71 23.02 -3.46
N PRO A 236 22.79 23.07 -4.27
CA PRO A 236 24.14 22.69 -3.83
C PRO A 236 24.65 23.47 -2.61
N ASP A 237 24.20 24.71 -2.46
CA ASP A 237 24.57 25.59 -1.34
C ASP A 237 23.91 25.19 0.00
N GLY A 238 22.95 24.25 -0.01
CA GLY A 238 22.19 23.80 1.16
C GLY A 238 20.85 24.51 1.35
N THR A 239 20.41 25.30 0.39
CA THR A 239 19.07 25.89 0.39
C THR A 239 18.04 24.83 -0.04
N LEU A 240 16.97 24.68 0.74
CA LEU A 240 15.80 23.88 0.38
C LEU A 240 14.69 24.80 -0.11
N TRP A 241 14.07 24.43 -1.22
CA TRP A 241 12.79 24.98 -1.64
C TRP A 241 11.73 23.88 -1.56
N LEU A 242 10.59 24.17 -0.95
CA LEU A 242 9.52 23.20 -0.72
C LEU A 242 8.19 23.74 -1.24
N ILE A 243 7.47 22.92 -2.01
CA ILE A 243 6.09 23.17 -2.37
C ILE A 243 5.24 22.06 -1.78
N SER A 244 4.31 22.41 -0.90
CA SER A 244 3.25 21.51 -0.44
C SER A 244 1.97 21.78 -1.21
N ALA A 245 1.54 20.79 -1.99
CA ALA A 245 0.25 20.72 -2.66
C ALA A 245 -0.67 19.80 -1.83
N GLY A 246 -1.17 20.30 -0.71
CA GLY A 246 -2.07 19.58 0.19
C GLY A 246 -1.43 18.40 0.94
N HIS A 247 -0.11 18.32 1.00
CA HIS A 247 0.63 17.18 1.54
C HIS A 247 1.25 17.49 2.91
N PRO A 248 1.40 16.51 3.82
CA PRO A 248 2.05 16.70 5.11
C PRO A 248 3.45 17.32 5.01
N PRO A 249 3.85 18.17 5.98
CA PRO A 249 5.20 18.73 6.01
C PRO A 249 6.25 17.64 6.23
N PRO A 250 7.44 17.76 5.63
CA PRO A 250 8.53 16.82 5.88
C PRO A 250 9.11 17.04 7.28
N VAL A 251 9.79 16.03 7.81
CA VAL A 251 10.52 16.13 9.08
C VAL A 251 12.00 16.37 8.81
N LEU A 252 12.53 17.46 9.36
CA LEU A 252 13.97 17.75 9.37
C LEU A 252 14.58 17.27 10.69
N LEU A 253 15.55 16.38 10.59
CA LEU A 253 16.50 16.06 11.65
C LEU A 253 17.74 16.91 11.48
N SER A 254 18.05 17.72 12.50
CA SER A 254 19.32 18.44 12.59
C SER A 254 20.00 18.12 13.91
N GLY A 255 21.20 17.54 13.84
CA GLY A 255 21.83 16.86 14.98
C GLY A 255 20.91 15.76 15.54
N ASP A 256 20.57 15.86 16.83
CA ASP A 256 19.65 14.92 17.51
C ASP A 256 18.20 15.43 17.57
N SER A 257 17.91 16.59 16.97
CA SER A 257 16.58 17.22 17.04
C SER A 257 15.82 17.02 15.73
N ALA A 258 14.75 16.25 15.77
CA ALA A 258 13.83 16.06 14.66
C ALA A 258 12.55 16.87 14.86
N ARG A 259 12.12 17.60 13.82
CA ARG A 259 10.88 18.38 13.84
C ARG A 259 10.27 18.51 12.44
N PRO A 260 8.94 18.59 12.31
CA PRO A 260 8.31 18.99 11.06
C PRO A 260 8.80 20.37 10.61
N LEU A 261 9.10 20.51 9.31
CA LEU A 261 9.35 21.82 8.71
C LEU A 261 8.05 22.61 8.62
N GLN A 262 8.11 23.89 8.93
CA GLN A 262 6.96 24.77 8.78
C GLN A 262 6.81 25.14 7.32
N ILE A 263 5.64 24.82 6.73
CA ILE A 263 5.23 25.33 5.41
C ILE A 263 4.49 26.64 5.62
N THR A 264 4.98 27.72 5.01
CA THR A 264 4.42 29.06 5.23
C THR A 264 3.12 29.26 4.46
N GLU A 265 3.06 28.74 3.23
CA GLU A 265 1.90 28.87 2.32
C GLU A 265 1.58 27.51 1.69
N PRO A 266 0.82 26.63 2.37
CA PRO A 266 0.36 25.39 1.77
C PRO A 266 -0.62 25.69 0.63
N SER A 267 -0.43 25.01 -0.51
CA SER A 267 -1.30 25.11 -1.67
C SER A 267 -2.30 23.95 -1.70
N PRO A 268 -3.46 24.08 -2.37
CA PRO A 268 -4.34 22.94 -2.63
C PRO A 268 -3.63 21.82 -3.43
N PRO A 269 -4.19 20.59 -3.44
CA PRO A 269 -3.64 19.47 -4.19
C PRO A 269 -3.43 19.74 -5.69
N LEU A 270 -2.52 18.98 -6.31
CA LEU A 270 -2.33 18.97 -7.75
C LEU A 270 -3.63 18.51 -8.44
N GLY A 271 -4.00 19.20 -9.53
CA GLY A 271 -5.27 19.01 -10.20
C GLY A 271 -6.34 20.04 -9.79
N ILE A 272 -6.17 20.67 -8.62
CA ILE A 272 -7.07 21.71 -8.08
C ILE A 272 -6.40 23.08 -8.11
N ALA A 273 -5.16 23.18 -7.61
CA ALA A 273 -4.41 24.43 -7.63
C ALA A 273 -3.76 24.69 -9.00
N GLU A 274 -3.74 25.96 -9.41
CA GLU A 274 -3.07 26.40 -10.64
C GLU A 274 -1.72 27.08 -10.39
N HIS A 275 -1.52 27.61 -9.18
CA HIS A 275 -0.33 28.35 -8.76
C HIS A 275 0.14 27.83 -7.41
N PHE A 276 1.44 27.86 -7.19
CA PHE A 276 2.09 27.31 -6.00
C PHE A 276 3.14 28.30 -5.49
N THR A 277 3.25 28.42 -4.17
CA THR A 277 4.29 29.23 -3.52
C THR A 277 5.31 28.31 -2.87
N ALA A 278 6.60 28.54 -3.12
CA ALA A 278 7.65 27.82 -2.42
C ALA A 278 7.91 28.39 -1.02
N THR A 279 8.13 27.49 -0.06
CA THR A 279 8.71 27.81 1.25
C THR A 279 10.19 27.48 1.23
N THR A 280 11.02 28.34 1.79
CA THR A 280 12.46 28.11 1.89
C THR A 280 12.87 27.53 3.24
N GLY A 281 13.90 26.70 3.22
CA GLY A 281 14.52 26.13 4.40
C GLY A 281 16.03 26.04 4.26
N ARG A 282 16.71 25.78 5.38
CA ARG A 282 18.15 25.48 5.39
C ARG A 282 18.37 24.01 5.68
N TRP A 283 19.36 23.43 5.03
CA TRP A 283 19.75 22.05 5.20
C TRP A 283 21.25 21.92 5.23
N ASP A 284 21.80 21.67 6.42
CA ASP A 284 23.24 21.67 6.65
C ASP A 284 23.82 20.24 6.57
N PRO A 285 25.13 20.09 6.35
CA PRO A 285 25.72 18.75 6.24
C PRO A 285 25.51 17.93 7.51
N GLY A 286 25.07 16.69 7.34
CA GLY A 286 24.66 15.76 8.41
C GLY A 286 23.16 15.79 8.72
N ASP A 287 22.43 16.81 8.26
CA ASP A 287 20.98 16.87 8.45
C ASP A 287 20.28 15.81 7.59
N ARG A 288 19.14 15.30 8.09
CA ARG A 288 18.26 14.38 7.36
C ARG A 288 16.88 14.96 7.14
N LEU A 289 16.31 14.70 5.97
CA LEU A 289 14.96 15.11 5.62
C LEU A 289 14.11 13.86 5.34
N LEU A 290 13.09 13.62 6.17
CA LEU A 290 12.11 12.56 5.98
C LEU A 290 10.85 13.13 5.30
N LEU A 291 10.52 12.55 4.16
CA LEU A 291 9.29 12.73 3.41
C LEU A 291 8.45 11.46 3.58
N PHE A 292 7.15 11.61 3.74
CA PHE A 292 6.24 10.49 3.95
C PHE A 292 4.84 10.80 3.43
N THR A 293 4.11 9.77 3.00
CA THR A 293 2.68 9.88 2.68
C THR A 293 1.82 9.82 3.93
N ASP A 294 0.57 10.28 3.81
CA ASP A 294 -0.37 10.36 4.93
C ASP A 294 -0.66 9.01 5.59
N GLY A 295 -0.52 7.89 4.85
CA GLY A 295 -0.57 6.53 5.40
C GLY A 295 0.33 6.29 6.62
N LEU A 296 1.37 7.10 6.83
CA LEU A 296 2.19 7.08 8.06
C LEU A 296 1.42 7.61 9.28
N ILE A 297 0.83 8.79 9.17
CA ILE A 297 0.16 9.50 10.27
C ILE A 297 -1.30 9.08 10.40
N GLU A 298 -1.89 8.55 9.32
CA GLU A 298 -3.24 7.99 9.29
C GLU A 298 -3.29 6.52 9.70
N ALA A 299 -2.14 5.86 9.93
CA ALA A 299 -2.07 4.51 10.46
C ALA A 299 -2.79 4.41 11.82
N ARG A 300 -3.68 3.42 11.97
CA ARG A 300 -4.54 3.24 13.15
C ARG A 300 -4.29 1.91 13.83
N ASN A 301 -4.29 1.94 15.17
CA ASN A 301 -4.31 0.71 15.97
C ASN A 301 -5.76 0.14 16.07
N SER A 302 -5.91 -0.98 16.77
CA SER A 302 -7.21 -1.63 17.01
C SER A 302 -8.24 -0.74 17.73
N GLU A 303 -7.78 0.25 18.49
CA GLU A 303 -8.59 1.26 19.18
C GLU A 303 -8.90 2.48 18.30
N ARG A 304 -8.48 2.47 17.03
CA ARG A 304 -8.60 3.56 16.05
C ARG A 304 -7.78 4.81 16.37
N ALA A 305 -6.79 4.71 17.27
CA ALA A 305 -5.87 5.79 17.56
C ALA A 305 -4.83 5.94 16.44
N PHE A 306 -4.61 7.17 15.99
CA PHE A 306 -3.62 7.52 14.97
C PHE A 306 -2.19 7.31 15.46
N PHE A 307 -1.30 6.98 14.53
CA PHE A 307 0.13 6.87 14.79
C PHE A 307 0.73 8.26 15.04
N ARG A 308 1.32 8.45 16.22
CA ARG A 308 1.91 9.73 16.64
C ARG A 308 3.36 9.81 16.21
N LEU A 309 3.61 10.32 15.00
CA LEU A 309 4.96 10.40 14.43
C LEU A 309 5.98 11.07 15.36
N ASP A 310 5.58 12.13 16.08
CA ASP A 310 6.42 12.87 17.02
C ASP A 310 7.07 11.97 18.08
N ASP A 311 6.35 10.93 18.54
CA ASP A 311 6.82 10.01 19.58
C ASP A 311 7.87 9.02 19.03
N HIS A 312 8.04 8.97 17.71
CA HIS A 312 8.90 8.00 17.01
C HIS A 312 10.02 8.64 16.19
N LEU A 313 10.18 9.97 16.23
CA LEU A 313 11.20 10.69 15.46
C LEU A 313 12.65 10.32 15.82
N ALA A 314 12.88 9.80 17.03
CA ALA A 314 14.17 9.25 17.44
C ALA A 314 14.64 8.07 16.54
N ALA A 315 13.75 7.45 15.76
CA ALA A 315 14.15 6.47 14.76
C ALA A 315 15.10 7.07 13.69
N LEU A 316 14.96 8.37 13.42
CA LEU A 316 15.75 9.07 12.40
C LEU A 316 17.23 9.23 12.76
N THR A 317 17.64 9.05 14.02
CA THR A 317 19.04 9.16 14.47
C THR A 317 19.83 7.87 14.28
N ALA A 318 19.24 6.83 13.67
CA ALA A 318 19.93 5.57 13.41
C ALA A 318 21.20 5.76 12.56
N VAL A 319 22.18 4.86 12.67
CA VAL A 319 23.47 5.01 11.99
C VAL A 319 23.33 5.14 10.46
N THR A 320 22.42 4.36 9.86
CA THR A 320 22.16 4.38 8.41
C THR A 320 20.73 4.80 8.12
N LEU A 321 20.50 5.32 6.91
CA LEU A 321 19.17 5.69 6.42
C LEU A 321 18.23 4.49 6.35
N ASP A 322 18.72 3.34 5.88
CA ASP A 322 17.94 2.09 5.89
C ASP A 322 17.52 1.69 7.29
N ALA A 323 18.44 1.74 8.27
CA ALA A 323 18.11 1.40 9.65
C ALA A 323 17.11 2.40 10.26
N ALA A 324 17.17 3.67 9.88
CA ALA A 324 16.20 4.67 10.31
C ALA A 324 14.79 4.34 9.79
N LEU A 325 14.67 4.05 8.49
CA LEU A 325 13.39 3.68 7.88
C LEU A 325 12.88 2.34 8.41
N ASP A 326 13.72 1.32 8.55
CA ASP A 326 13.33 0.00 9.04
C ASP A 326 12.81 0.07 10.50
N ARG A 327 13.41 0.92 11.33
CA ARG A 327 12.93 1.19 12.69
C ARG A 327 11.56 1.87 12.67
N LEU A 328 11.39 2.91 11.85
CA LEU A 328 10.12 3.62 11.74
C LEU A 328 9.01 2.68 11.24
N VAL A 329 9.28 1.89 10.20
CA VAL A 329 8.39 0.85 9.68
C VAL A 329 8.04 -0.17 10.76
N SER A 330 9.01 -0.59 11.57
CA SER A 330 8.76 -1.54 12.68
C SER A 330 7.82 -0.95 13.73
N HIS A 331 7.98 0.34 14.06
CA HIS A 331 7.06 1.04 14.99
C HIS A 331 5.63 1.10 14.43
N VAL A 332 5.47 1.43 13.14
CA VAL A 332 4.15 1.48 12.49
C VAL A 332 3.49 0.11 12.50
N HIS A 333 4.20 -0.96 12.13
CA HIS A 333 3.67 -2.32 12.18
C HIS A 333 3.24 -2.75 13.59
N GLY A 334 4.05 -2.40 14.60
CA GLY A 334 3.73 -2.64 16.00
C GLY A 334 2.47 -1.91 16.43
N HIS A 335 2.26 -0.69 15.95
CA HIS A 335 1.06 0.12 16.24
C HIS A 335 -0.21 -0.44 15.60
N VAL A 336 -0.16 -0.82 14.31
CA VAL A 336 -1.35 -1.30 13.57
C VAL A 336 -1.69 -2.78 13.85
N GLY A 337 -0.81 -3.53 14.51
CA GLY A 337 -1.02 -4.95 14.79
C GLY A 337 -0.84 -5.87 13.57
N GLY A 338 -0.08 -5.41 12.56
CA GLY A 338 0.38 -6.23 11.43
C GLY A 338 -0.08 -5.78 10.04
N ASN A 339 -1.31 -5.31 9.87
CA ASN A 339 -1.83 -4.91 8.55
C ASN A 339 -2.06 -3.40 8.47
N LEU A 340 -1.48 -2.77 7.45
CA LEU A 340 -1.74 -1.38 7.11
C LEU A 340 -3.14 -1.21 6.50
N HIS A 341 -3.79 -0.09 6.79
CA HIS A 341 -5.08 0.28 6.21
C HIS A 341 -4.94 1.10 4.92
N ASP A 342 -3.82 1.78 4.76
CA ASP A 342 -3.44 2.48 3.54
C ASP A 342 -1.99 2.20 3.16
N ASP A 343 -1.65 2.52 1.92
CA ASP A 343 -0.27 2.46 1.46
C ASP A 343 0.61 3.45 2.24
N LEU A 344 1.89 3.12 2.32
CA LEU A 344 2.88 3.91 3.03
C LEU A 344 4.15 4.02 2.19
N ALA A 345 4.45 5.24 1.76
CA ALA A 345 5.72 5.61 1.17
C ALA A 345 6.54 6.48 2.14
N LEU A 346 7.81 6.13 2.29
CA LEU A 346 8.81 6.86 3.05
C LEU A 346 10.01 7.13 2.13
N LEU A 347 10.47 8.37 2.09
CA LEU A 347 11.69 8.78 1.41
C LEU A 347 12.52 9.61 2.40
N ILE A 348 13.76 9.18 2.65
CA ILE A 348 14.69 9.92 3.50
C ILE A 348 15.92 10.32 2.69
N ALA A 349 16.37 11.56 2.90
CA ALA A 349 17.60 12.10 2.33
C ALA A 349 18.55 12.58 3.44
N GLU A 350 19.86 12.45 3.25
CA GLU A 350 20.89 12.97 4.15
C GLU A 350 21.91 13.78 3.35
N ARG A 351 22.18 15.01 3.79
CA ARG A 351 23.23 15.83 3.20
C ARG A 351 24.57 15.34 3.68
N LEU A 352 25.37 14.76 2.80
CA LEU A 352 26.68 14.23 3.18
C LEU A 352 27.65 15.38 3.51
N PRO A 353 28.56 15.18 4.48
CA PRO A 353 29.66 16.10 4.71
C PRO A 353 30.45 16.33 3.42
N THR A 354 30.67 17.59 3.05
CA THR A 354 31.62 17.93 1.98
C THR A 354 33.00 17.47 2.42
N LEU A 355 33.55 16.45 1.75
CA LEU A 355 34.93 16.04 1.95
C LEU A 355 35.83 17.23 1.61
N THR A 356 36.28 17.95 2.64
CA THR A 356 37.29 18.98 2.44
C THR A 356 38.58 18.23 2.16
N THR A 357 38.98 18.16 0.89
CA THR A 357 40.31 17.68 0.52
C THR A 357 41.31 18.63 1.19
N ARG A 358 41.85 18.22 2.34
CA ARG A 358 43.00 18.91 2.94
C ARG A 358 44.15 18.73 1.96
N THR A 359 44.38 19.75 1.14
CA THR A 359 45.63 19.92 0.42
C THR A 359 46.73 19.89 1.47
N VAL A 360 47.49 18.80 1.53
CA VAL A 360 48.71 18.73 2.31
C VAL A 360 49.66 19.71 1.65
N GLU A 361 49.75 20.94 2.19
CA GLU A 361 50.85 21.84 1.88
C GLU A 361 52.15 21.10 2.20
N SER A 362 52.90 20.78 1.15
CA SER A 362 54.23 20.21 1.26
C SER A 362 55.11 21.17 2.05
N VAL A 363 55.47 20.78 3.27
CA VAL A 363 56.46 21.44 4.10
C VAL A 363 57.74 21.62 3.28
N GLY A 364 58.13 22.88 3.10
CA GLY A 364 59.33 23.29 2.40
C GLY A 364 60.56 22.61 2.98
N THR A 365 61.33 21.96 2.11
CA THR A 365 62.68 21.50 2.47
C THR A 365 63.66 22.64 2.20
N LEU A 366 63.86 23.48 3.22
CA LEU A 366 65.06 24.30 3.35
C LEU A 366 66.21 23.37 3.76
N HIS A 367 67.12 23.10 2.82
CA HIS A 367 68.49 22.72 3.16
C HIS A 367 69.46 23.36 2.16
N GLY A 368 69.99 24.51 2.57
CA GLY A 368 71.23 25.03 2.01
C GLY A 368 72.40 24.15 2.45
N ARG A 369 73.30 23.86 1.52
CA ARG A 369 74.68 23.46 1.83
C ARG A 369 75.64 24.02 0.78
N THR A 370 76.36 25.02 1.24
CA THR A 370 77.71 25.51 0.91
C THR A 370 78.62 24.62 0.05
N ALA A 371 79.20 25.27 -0.99
CA ALA A 371 80.62 25.35 -1.38
C ALA A 371 81.54 24.12 -1.41
N GLY A 372 82.23 23.91 -2.54
CA GLY A 372 83.54 23.23 -2.57
C GLY A 372 84.01 22.69 -3.94
N ARG A 373 84.90 23.46 -4.61
CA ARG A 373 86.00 23.07 -5.54
C ARG A 373 85.94 21.72 -6.29
N LEU A 374 85.98 21.77 -7.62
CA LEU A 374 87.19 21.61 -8.47
C LEU A 374 86.88 22.03 -9.91
#